data_AF-A0A3N1HQ50-F1
#
_entry.id   AF-A0A3N1HQ50-F1
#
_cell.length_a   1.000
_cell.length_b   1.000
_cell.length_c   1.000
_cell.angle_alpha   90.00
_cell.angle_beta   90.00
_cell.angle_gamma   90.00
#
_symmetry.space_group_name_H-M   'P 1'
#
loop_
_entity.id
_entity.type
_entity.pdbx_description
1 polymer ?
#
loop_
_entity_poly.entity_id
_entity_poly.type
_entity_poly.pdbx_seq_one_letter_code
_entity_poly.pdbx_strand_id
1 'polypeptide(L)' 'MTNDTSLTPEQRDRLLQSYHTLSDLRGACRVPAVQAALRGALAELRVALDGQAVDLDDYYRPRPAEPAGTAHTPSGLAA' A
#
# COMPACT_ATOMS: atom_id res chain seq x y z
N MET A 1 -17.45 -0.21 -31.25
CA MET A 1 -17.14 1.07 -30.61
C MET A 1 -16.53 0.74 -29.26
N THR A 2 -15.21 0.60 -29.20
CA THR A 2 -14.48 0.26 -27.98
C THR A 2 -14.37 1.52 -27.14
N ASN A 3 -15.11 1.60 -26.04
CA ASN A 3 -14.88 2.60 -25.02
C ASN A 3 -13.41 2.45 -24.60
N ASP A 4 -12.61 3.49 -24.80
CA ASP A 4 -11.22 3.49 -24.37
C ASP A 4 -11.21 3.60 -22.85
N THR A 5 -11.26 2.45 -22.19
CA THR A 5 -11.24 2.31 -20.73
C THR A 5 -9.81 2.39 -20.17
N SER A 6 -8.85 2.79 -20.98
CA SER A 6 -7.45 2.90 -20.59
C SER A 6 -7.27 4.07 -19.63
N LEU A 7 -6.62 3.83 -18.50
CA LEU A 7 -6.25 4.89 -17.57
C LEU A 7 -5.16 5.75 -18.18
N THR A 8 -5.26 7.07 -18.03
CA THR A 8 -4.10 7.94 -18.24
C THR A 8 -3.03 7.63 -17.19
N PRO A 9 -1.74 7.94 -17.45
CA PRO A 9 -0.68 7.75 -16.46
C PRO A 9 -0.99 8.41 -15.11
N GLU A 10 -1.55 9.62 -15.13
CA GLU A 10 -1.92 10.36 -13.92
C GLU A 10 -3.08 9.70 -13.15
N GLN A 11 -4.05 9.11 -13.86
CA GLN A 11 -5.14 8.35 -13.24
C GLN A 11 -4.60 7.07 -12.61
N ARG A 12 -3.69 6.37 -13.29
CA ARG A 12 -2.99 5.20 -12.77
C ARG A 12 -2.22 5.53 -11.48
N ASP A 13 -1.44 6.61 -11.47
CA ASP A 13 -0.68 7.04 -10.28
C ASP A 13 -1.61 7.38 -9.10
N ARG A 14 -2.71 8.09 -9.36
CA ARG A 14 -3.69 8.40 -8.31
C ARG A 14 -4.37 7.16 -7.75
N LEU A 15 -4.68 6.18 -8.60
CA LEU A 15 -5.29 4.93 -8.16
C LEU A 15 -4.30 4.07 -7.36
N LEU A 16 -3.02 4.07 -7.73
CA LEU A 16 -1.95 3.44 -6.93
C LEU A 16 -1.80 4.10 -5.56
N GLN A 17 -1.73 5.43 -5.48
CA GLN A 17 -1.66 6.15 -4.21
C GLN A 17 -2.89 5.89 -3.32
N SER A 18 -4.07 5.81 -3.94
CA SER A 18 -5.32 5.47 -3.24
C SER A 18 -5.27 4.05 -2.68
N TYR A 19 -4.80 3.09 -3.49
CA TYR A 19 -4.64 1.70 -3.07
C TYR A 19 -3.70 1.55 -1.85
N HIS A 20 -2.59 2.28 -1.84
CA HIS A 20 -1.66 2.29 -0.71
C HIS A 20 -2.31 2.87 0.55
N THR A 21 -2.91 4.06 0.43
CA THR A 21 -3.57 4.74 1.55
C THR A 21 -4.64 3.86 2.18
N LEU A 22 -5.44 3.16 1.36
CA LEU A 22 -6.50 2.28 1.84
C LEU A 22 -5.96 0.97 2.42
N SER A 23 -4.85 0.43 1.91
CA SER A 23 -4.18 -0.74 2.50
C SER A 23 -3.60 -0.44 3.88
N ASP A 24 -2.96 0.71 4.04
CA ASP A 24 -2.42 1.17 5.33
C ASP A 24 -3.55 1.39 6.34
N LEU A 25 -4.63 2.07 5.91
CA LEU A 25 -5.81 2.27 6.75
C LEU A 25 -6.45 0.95 7.19
N ARG A 26 -6.47 -0.06 6.31
CA ARG A 26 -6.98 -1.40 6.65
C ARG A 26 -6.13 -2.09 7.71
N GLY A 27 -4.81 -1.88 7.69
CA GLY A 27 -3.89 -2.39 8.71
C GLY A 27 -4.03 -1.69 10.07
N ALA A 28 -4.35 -0.39 10.06
CA ALA A 28 -4.45 0.42 11.28
C ALA A 28 -5.84 0.43 11.92
N CYS A 29 -6.92 0.37 11.13
CA CYS A 29 -8.29 0.53 11.61
C CYS A 29 -8.93 -0.79 12.07
N ARG A 30 -9.49 -0.80 13.29
CA ARG A 30 -10.17 -1.97 13.88
C ARG A 30 -11.69 -1.92 13.79
N VAL A 31 -12.27 -0.86 13.21
CA VAL A 31 -13.74 -0.73 13.09
C VAL A 31 -14.25 -1.73 12.04
N PRO A 32 -15.13 -2.69 12.39
CA PRO A 32 -15.52 -3.77 11.46
C PRO A 32 -16.16 -3.29 10.17
N ALA A 33 -17.05 -2.28 10.25
CA ALA A 33 -17.69 -1.70 9.08
C ALA A 33 -16.68 -1.06 8.10
N VAL A 34 -15.66 -0.39 8.65
CA VAL A 34 -14.57 0.20 7.86
C VAL A 34 -13.75 -0.90 7.19
N GLN A 35 -13.42 -1.99 7.90
CA GLN A 35 -12.70 -3.10 7.30
C GLN A 35 -13.47 -3.76 6.15
N ALA A 36 -14.79 -3.91 6.28
CA ALA A 36 -15.63 -4.44 5.20
C ALA A 36 -15.61 -3.53 3.97
N ALA A 37 -15.77 -2.22 4.17
CA ALA A 37 -15.70 -1.23 3.08
C ALA A 37 -14.34 -1.24 2.38
N LEU A 38 -13.25 -1.28 3.15
CA LEU A 38 -11.88 -1.31 2.60
C LEU A 38 -11.58 -2.59 1.82
N ARG A 39 -12.12 -3.75 2.23
CA ARG A 39 -11.97 -4.99 1.45
C ARG A 39 -12.59 -4.86 0.06
N GLY A 40 -13.81 -4.31 -0.03
CA GLY A 40 -14.48 -4.07 -1.31
C GLY A 40 -13.72 -3.08 -2.19
N ALA A 41 -13.38 -1.92 -1.63
CA ALA A 41 -12.67 -0.88 -2.37
C ALA A 41 -11.30 -1.36 -2.90
N LEU A 42 -10.53 -2.09 -2.09
CA LEU A 42 -9.24 -2.64 -2.52
C LEU A 42 -9.37 -3.73 -3.59
N ALA A 43 -10.45 -4.51 -3.58
CA ALA A 43 -10.70 -5.51 -4.62
C ALA A 43 -10.97 -4.84 -5.97
N GLU A 44 -11.83 -3.83 -6.00
CA GLU A 44 -12.15 -3.07 -7.23
C GLU A 44 -10.91 -2.35 -7.78
N LEU A 45 -10.12 -1.71 -6.91
CA LEU A 45 -8.89 -1.05 -7.32
C LEU A 45 -7.87 -2.02 -7.92
N ARG A 46 -7.75 -3.24 -7.36
CA ARG A 46 -6.88 -4.28 -7.93
C ARG A 46 -7.34 -4.69 -9.32
N VAL A 47 -8.63 -4.92 -9.52
CA VAL A 47 -9.17 -5.27 -10.84
C VAL A 47 -8.91 -4.16 -11.85
N ALA A 48 -9.13 -2.90 -11.47
CA ALA A 48 -8.89 -1.76 -12.34
C ALA A 48 -7.41 -1.60 -12.72
N LEU A 49 -6.48 -1.84 -11.78
CA LEU A 49 -5.04 -1.74 -12.02
C LEU A 49 -4.49 -2.95 -12.79
N ASP A 50 -4.94 -4.16 -12.46
CA ASP A 50 -4.58 -5.41 -13.15
C ASP A 50 -5.00 -5.38 -14.63
N GLY A 51 -6.21 -4.88 -14.90
CA GLY A 51 -6.71 -4.66 -16.26
C GLY A 51 -5.93 -3.62 -17.08
N GLN A 52 -4.92 -2.97 -16.49
CA GLN A 52 -4.01 -2.01 -17.12
C GLN A 52 -2.56 -2.52 -17.14
N ALA A 53 -2.36 -3.83 -16.88
CA ALA A 53 -1.05 -4.48 -16.74
C ALA A 53 -0.15 -3.81 -15.70
N VAL A 54 -0.74 -3.28 -14.63
CA VAL A 54 0.01 -2.79 -13.47
C VAL A 54 0.32 -3.97 -12.57
N ASP A 55 1.58 -4.41 -12.62
CA ASP A 55 2.06 -5.46 -11.72
C ASP A 55 2.09 -4.94 -10.28
N LEU A 56 1.23 -5.50 -9.43
CA LEU A 56 1.16 -5.19 -8.00
C LEU A 56 2.06 -6.13 -7.17
N ASP A 57 2.65 -7.17 -7.77
CA ASP A 57 3.38 -8.24 -7.08
C ASP A 57 4.68 -7.73 -6.43
N ASP A 58 5.39 -6.81 -7.09
CA ASP A 58 6.52 -6.07 -6.49
C ASP A 58 6.11 -5.29 -5.22
N TYR A 59 4.82 -4.92 -5.12
CA TYR A 59 4.26 -4.12 -4.02
C TYR A 59 3.64 -4.95 -2.89
N TYR A 60 3.48 -6.26 -3.06
CA TYR A 60 3.05 -7.17 -1.99
C TYR A 60 4.20 -7.65 -1.10
N ARG A 61 5.44 -7.37 -1.49
CA ARG A 61 6.58 -7.77 -0.67
C ARG A 61 6.52 -7.02 0.67
N PRO A 62 6.42 -7.71 1.81
CA PRO A 62 6.54 -7.04 3.10
C PRO A 62 7.87 -6.29 3.09
N ARG A 63 7.81 -4.96 3.25
CA ARG A 63 8.99 -4.11 3.37
C ARG A 63 9.88 -4.76 4.43
N PRO A 64 11.14 -5.13 4.12
CA PRO A 64 12.04 -5.64 5.15
C PRO A 64 12.02 -4.63 6.29
N ALA A 65 11.68 -5.10 7.49
CA ALA A 65 11.79 -4.26 8.68
C ALA A 65 13.25 -3.81 8.73
N GLU A 66 13.49 -2.51 8.56
CA GLU A 66 14.81 -1.93 8.78
C GLU A 66 15.27 -2.38 10.17
N PRO A 67 16.44 -3.02 10.31
CA PRO A 67 16.90 -3.46 11.61
C PRO A 67 16.99 -2.24 12.52
N ALA A 68 16.17 -2.26 13.58
CA ALA A 68 16.14 -1.22 14.58
C ALA A 68 17.57 -0.93 15.06
N GLY A 69 17.87 0.38 15.13
CA GLY A 69 19.20 0.96 15.25
C GLY A 69 20.20 0.20 16.11
N THR A 70 21.42 0.14 15.59
CA THR A 70 22.63 -0.10 16.37
C THR A 70 22.59 0.81 17.59
N ALA A 71 22.35 0.21 18.76
CA ALA A 71 22.36 0.89 20.04
C ALA A 71 23.73 1.55 20.21
N HIS A 72 23.78 2.87 20.06
CA HIS A 72 24.92 3.67 20.48
C HIS A 72 24.88 3.70 22.01
N THR A 73 25.52 2.71 22.64
CA THR A 73 25.79 2.72 24.08
C THR A 73 26.59 3.97 24.41
N PRO A 74 26.09 4.89 25.27
CA PRO A 74 26.92 5.95 25.80
C PRO A 74 27.94 5.28 26.73
N SER A 75 29.21 5.28 26.34
CA SER A 75 30.31 4.90 27.24
C SER A 75 30.42 5.96 28.33
N GLY A 76 29.76 5.68 29.46
CA GLY A 76 30.02 6.31 30.74
C GLY A 76 30.70 5.32 31.67
N LEU A 77 31.78 5.79 32.30
CA LEU A 77 32.39 5.34 33.56
C LEU A 77 33.57 4.35 33.51
N ALA A 78 34.77 4.88 33.83
CA ALA A 78 35.77 4.40 34.79
C ALA A 78 37.11 5.11 34.48
N ALA A 79 37.94 5.64 35.39
CA ALA A 79 37.93 5.88 36.83
C ALA A 79 39.01 6.95 37.07
#